data_AF-A0A0K8TNM3-F1
#
_entry.id   AF-A0A0K8TNM3-F1
#
_cell.length_a   1.000
_cell.length_b   1.000
_cell.length_c   1.000
_cell.angle_alpha   90.00
_cell.angle_beta   90.00
_cell.angle_gamma   90.00
#
_symmetry.space_group_name_H-M   'P 1'
#
loop_
_entity.id
_entity.type
_entity.pdbx_description
1 polymer ?
#
loop_
_entity_poly.entity_id
_entity_poly.type
_entity_poly.pdbx_seq_one_letter_code
_entity_poly.pdbx_strand_id
1 'polypeptide(L)'
;HRCYIEGIDSNVSQAIWNSSAVLSRIPMKGDSLDSCSMFNEFGNSTVPCDSYVYDNLYYKSSRIIDWNFVCNKRWMGALPQTIYMLGVFTGAITLGSLADKVGRKTVFCWSAVLQTVIGVCVAFTPEYISFLVLRYLYGIFGSAGSYITGFVLTMELVGPTRRTACGISFQAAFAAGIMLVAMWGAIIPNRMWLQVVYGLHGCLLLAHYFIMDESPRWLWTQGRVTEAVAIVNKGLKINGSSDVLQKENYILKGNKHRRFDEEEDTVGVKSLFKTPNLRLKTLNVCLCWFANSIVYYGLSLSTGKLYGNPYLILFINGLVEYPSYIVVVLVLDKLGRRPITSILMLAGGLCCIIAAFISQGSVIATSIIMMGKLFIAGSFAVIYNYSAELFPTVVRNSAMGLGSMAARLSGALTPLITLLDSFDPKIPAVIFGAIAFLSGIWVMFLPETMNQPMPETLQDGETFGKGDTWFSGCFKKETINESYIEGMTPMNTERK
;
A
#
# COMPACT_ATOMS: atom_id res chain seq x y z
N HIS A 1 4.89 5.60 -29.21
CA HIS A 1 5.88 6.53 -29.79
C HIS A 1 6.49 5.86 -31.00
N ARG A 2 7.03 6.63 -31.94
CA ARG A 2 7.82 6.12 -33.07
C ARG A 2 9.00 7.05 -33.32
N CYS A 3 9.92 6.63 -34.16
CA CYS A 3 11.04 7.46 -34.58
C CYS A 3 10.54 8.64 -35.43
N TYR A 4 11.13 9.81 -35.19
CA TYR A 4 10.93 10.99 -36.02
C TYR A 4 11.69 10.81 -37.33
N ILE A 5 11.03 11.06 -38.46
CA ILE A 5 11.62 10.86 -39.79
C ILE A 5 11.76 12.22 -40.46
N GLU A 6 12.99 12.66 -40.67
CA GLU A 6 13.27 13.91 -41.40
C GLU A 6 12.68 13.88 -42.81
N GLY A 7 12.00 14.96 -43.19
CA GLY A 7 11.34 15.12 -44.50
C GLY A 7 9.92 14.54 -44.60
N ILE A 8 9.54 13.61 -43.72
CA ILE A 8 8.16 13.07 -43.63
C ILE A 8 7.41 13.70 -42.47
N ASP A 9 8.09 13.86 -41.33
CA ASP A 9 7.57 14.56 -40.18
C ASP A 9 8.08 16.00 -40.16
N SER A 10 7.17 16.95 -39.97
CA SER A 10 7.53 18.34 -39.71
C SER A 10 7.11 18.74 -38.30
N ASN A 11 7.66 19.83 -37.78
CA ASN A 11 7.21 20.41 -36.51
C ASN A 11 5.72 20.80 -36.49
N VAL A 12 5.06 20.86 -37.67
CA VAL A 12 3.67 21.30 -37.85
C VAL A 12 2.74 20.15 -38.24
N SER A 13 3.24 19.13 -38.96
CA SER A 13 2.46 18.00 -39.47
C SER A 13 3.17 16.67 -39.19
N GLN A 14 2.53 15.81 -38.39
CA GLN A 14 2.99 14.45 -38.13
C GLN A 14 2.36 13.50 -39.14
N ALA A 15 3.18 12.65 -39.77
CA ALA A 15 2.65 11.65 -40.69
C ALA A 15 1.83 10.59 -39.94
N ILE A 16 0.74 10.15 -40.58
CA ILE A 16 -0.15 9.11 -40.07
C ILE A 16 0.66 7.82 -39.85
N TRP A 17 0.45 7.18 -38.70
CA TRP A 17 1.19 5.99 -38.25
C TRP A 17 1.21 4.84 -39.28
N ASN A 18 0.15 4.67 -40.07
CA ASN A 18 0.01 3.63 -41.09
C ASN A 18 0.35 4.09 -42.53
N SER A 19 0.97 5.26 -42.69
CA SER A 19 1.36 5.72 -44.02
C SER A 19 2.47 4.83 -44.60
N SER A 20 2.43 4.59 -45.91
CA SER A 20 3.45 3.84 -46.64
C SER A 20 4.85 4.45 -46.46
N ALA A 21 4.93 5.77 -46.32
CA ALA A 21 6.16 6.50 -46.02
C ALA A 21 6.77 6.09 -44.66
N VAL A 22 5.97 5.97 -43.61
CA VAL A 22 6.42 5.54 -42.27
C VAL A 22 6.81 4.05 -42.27
N LEU A 23 6.01 3.20 -42.91
CA LEU A 23 6.27 1.76 -43.02
C LEU A 23 7.55 1.43 -43.80
N SER A 24 7.93 2.29 -44.76
CA SER A 24 9.18 2.11 -45.52
C SER A 24 10.45 2.44 -44.72
N ARG A 25 10.33 3.21 -43.63
CA ARG A 25 11.46 3.73 -42.85
C ARG A 25 11.57 3.11 -41.46
N ILE A 26 10.55 2.43 -40.96
CA ILE A 26 10.54 1.81 -39.64
C ILE A 26 10.34 0.29 -39.80
N PRO A 27 11.22 -0.56 -39.24
CA PRO A 27 11.05 -2.00 -39.30
C PRO A 27 9.82 -2.46 -38.52
N MET A 28 9.22 -3.57 -38.95
CA MET A 28 8.12 -4.21 -38.22
C MET A 28 8.68 -5.23 -37.22
N LYS A 29 8.21 -5.17 -35.97
CA LYS A 29 8.49 -6.13 -34.91
C LYS A 29 7.20 -6.90 -34.60
N GLY A 30 7.03 -8.04 -35.26
CA GLY A 30 5.76 -8.79 -35.25
C GLY A 30 4.65 -8.00 -35.94
N ASP A 31 3.50 -7.84 -35.29
CA ASP A 31 2.33 -7.11 -35.81
C ASP A 31 2.38 -5.58 -35.58
N SER A 32 3.49 -5.05 -35.06
CA SER A 32 3.63 -3.64 -34.68
C SER A 32 4.94 -3.02 -35.17
N LEU A 33 4.94 -1.71 -35.40
CA LEU A 33 6.14 -0.94 -35.76
C LEU A 33 7.18 -0.98 -34.63
N ASP A 34 8.45 -1.20 -34.97
CA ASP A 34 9.54 -1.04 -34.02
C ASP A 34 9.63 0.44 -33.61
N SER A 35 9.46 0.69 -32.31
CA SER A 35 9.38 2.06 -31.80
C SER A 35 10.77 2.68 -31.54
N CYS A 36 11.83 1.89 -31.63
CA CYS A 36 13.17 2.26 -31.15
C CYS A 36 14.28 2.20 -32.21
N SER A 37 14.00 1.64 -33.38
CA SER A 37 14.95 1.59 -34.49
C SER A 37 14.29 2.06 -35.79
N MET A 38 15.10 2.60 -36.68
CA MET A 38 14.69 3.01 -38.02
C MET A 38 15.69 2.51 -39.06
N PHE A 39 15.25 2.35 -40.29
CA PHE A 39 16.15 2.03 -41.40
C PHE A 39 17.02 3.23 -41.73
N ASN A 40 18.30 2.95 -42.00
CA ASN A 40 19.24 3.93 -42.54
C ASN A 40 18.75 4.45 -43.91
N GLU A 41 19.29 5.57 -44.40
CA GLU A 41 18.86 6.20 -45.67
C GLU A 41 18.90 5.26 -46.88
N PHE A 42 19.79 4.26 -46.84
CA PHE A 42 19.96 3.25 -47.88
C PHE A 42 19.25 1.92 -47.60
N GLY A 43 18.47 1.80 -46.51
CA GLY A 43 17.69 0.61 -46.17
C GLY A 43 18.47 -0.62 -45.68
N ASN A 44 19.80 -0.59 -45.72
CA ASN A 44 20.66 -1.78 -45.49
C ASN A 44 20.94 -2.11 -44.01
N SER A 45 20.66 -1.19 -43.07
CA SER A 45 20.92 -1.39 -41.63
C SER A 45 19.92 -0.62 -40.78
N THR A 46 19.69 -1.09 -39.55
CA THR A 46 18.87 -0.38 -38.56
C THR A 46 19.75 0.49 -37.68
N VAL A 47 19.30 1.72 -37.43
CA VAL A 47 19.98 2.74 -36.62
C VAL A 47 19.06 3.12 -35.46
N PRO A 48 19.60 3.36 -34.24
CA PRO A 48 18.80 3.88 -33.13
C PRO A 48 18.27 5.28 -33.46
N CYS A 49 17.09 5.60 -32.92
CA CYS A 49 16.42 6.87 -33.22
C CYS A 49 16.89 7.99 -32.29
N ASP A 50 17.23 9.14 -32.87
CA ASP A 50 17.69 10.33 -32.14
C ASP A 50 16.54 11.18 -31.58
N SER A 51 15.41 11.21 -32.29
CA SER A 51 14.20 11.95 -31.90
C SER A 51 12.94 11.11 -32.12
N TYR A 52 11.87 11.44 -31.37
CA TYR A 52 10.67 10.63 -31.27
C TYR A 52 9.39 11.44 -31.49
N VAL A 53 8.42 10.80 -32.13
CA VAL A 53 7.04 11.28 -32.25
C VAL A 53 6.16 10.49 -31.29
N TYR A 54 5.40 11.19 -30.47
CA TYR A 54 4.49 10.61 -29.49
C TYR A 54 3.04 10.66 -29.96
N ASP A 55 2.26 9.67 -29.55
CA ASP A 55 0.82 9.71 -29.74
C ASP A 55 0.20 10.66 -28.69
N ASN A 56 -0.40 11.74 -29.18
CA ASN A 56 -0.95 12.82 -28.37
C ASN A 56 -2.45 12.64 -28.07
N LEU A 57 -3.03 11.46 -28.36
CA LEU A 57 -4.46 11.22 -28.19
C LEU A 57 -4.92 11.37 -26.72
N TYR A 58 -4.15 10.86 -25.76
CA TYR A 58 -4.47 10.97 -24.32
C TYR A 58 -3.51 11.86 -23.52
N TYR A 59 -2.25 11.97 -23.94
CA TYR A 59 -1.21 12.69 -23.22
C TYR A 59 -0.61 13.78 -24.11
N LYS A 60 -0.98 15.04 -23.89
CA LYS A 60 -0.41 16.19 -24.63
C LYS A 60 0.94 16.65 -24.08
N SER A 61 1.14 16.51 -22.77
CA SER A 61 2.40 16.84 -22.10
C SER A 61 2.62 15.88 -20.94
N SER A 62 3.80 15.27 -20.88
CA SER A 62 4.18 14.38 -19.79
C SER A 62 5.70 14.40 -19.57
N ARG A 63 6.15 14.07 -18.35
CA ARG A 63 7.59 14.01 -18.04
C ARG A 63 8.35 12.98 -18.88
N ILE A 64 7.67 11.91 -19.30
CA ILE A 64 8.24 10.88 -20.17
C ILE A 64 8.48 11.45 -21.58
N ILE A 65 7.59 12.33 -22.07
CA ILE A 65 7.72 13.02 -23.35
C ILE A 65 8.82 14.08 -23.27
N ASP A 66 8.81 14.95 -22.24
CA ASP A 66 9.78 16.06 -22.10
C ASP A 66 11.23 15.58 -22.02
N TRP A 67 11.49 14.45 -21.35
CA TRP A 67 12.83 13.90 -21.15
C TRP A 67 13.17 12.71 -22.06
N ASN A 68 12.27 12.36 -23.00
CA ASN A 68 12.42 11.23 -23.92
C ASN A 68 12.79 9.92 -23.21
N PHE A 69 12.04 9.52 -22.18
CA PHE A 69 12.25 8.25 -21.43
C PHE A 69 11.70 7.04 -22.18
N VAL A 70 12.20 6.84 -23.38
CA VAL A 70 11.87 5.72 -24.26
C VAL A 70 13.11 4.91 -24.59
N CYS A 71 12.92 3.70 -25.12
CA CYS A 71 14.01 2.83 -25.56
C CYS A 71 15.09 2.65 -24.48
N ASN A 72 16.35 3.01 -24.76
CA ASN A 72 17.48 2.87 -23.84
C ASN A 72 17.33 3.66 -22.53
N LYS A 73 16.51 4.73 -22.52
CA LYS A 73 16.27 5.58 -21.35
C LYS A 73 14.99 5.21 -20.59
N ARG A 74 14.28 4.14 -20.97
CA ARG A 74 13.02 3.71 -20.35
C ARG A 74 13.14 3.47 -18.85
N TRP A 75 14.24 2.91 -18.39
CA TRP A 75 14.50 2.65 -16.96
C TRP A 75 14.48 3.93 -16.12
N MET A 76 14.86 5.08 -16.69
CA MET A 76 14.80 6.38 -16.03
C MET A 76 13.36 6.84 -15.75
N GLY A 77 12.37 6.32 -16.49
CA GLY A 77 10.95 6.56 -16.22
C GLY A 77 10.40 5.72 -15.06
N ALA A 78 10.97 4.55 -14.77
CA ALA A 78 10.56 3.67 -13.68
C ALA A 78 11.18 4.09 -12.33
N LEU A 79 12.40 4.61 -12.37
CA LEU A 79 13.19 4.98 -11.18
C LEU A 79 12.49 5.96 -10.20
N PRO A 80 11.73 7.00 -10.63
CA PRO A 80 11.05 7.92 -9.73
C PRO A 80 10.08 7.23 -8.77
N GLN A 81 9.39 6.18 -9.23
CA GLN A 81 8.46 5.42 -8.40
C GLN A 81 9.21 4.55 -7.37
N THR A 82 10.31 3.92 -7.79
CA THR A 82 11.20 3.18 -6.89
C THR A 82 11.77 4.10 -5.81
N ILE A 83 12.29 5.27 -6.19
CA ILE A 83 12.85 6.25 -5.26
C ILE A 83 11.77 6.78 -4.31
N TYR A 84 10.57 7.06 -4.80
CA TYR A 84 9.44 7.43 -3.94
C TYR A 84 9.18 6.35 -2.88
N MET A 85 9.08 5.07 -3.26
CA MET A 85 8.86 3.96 -2.34
C MET A 85 10.00 3.75 -1.34
N LEU A 86 11.26 3.96 -1.76
CA LEU A 86 12.40 3.99 -0.84
C LEU A 86 12.30 5.15 0.16
N GLY A 87 11.83 6.31 -0.28
CA GLY A 87 11.51 7.44 0.61
C GLY A 87 10.43 7.07 1.62
N VAL A 88 9.38 6.39 1.17
CA VAL A 88 8.33 5.88 2.06
C VAL A 88 8.90 4.89 3.10
N PHE A 89 9.80 3.99 2.69
CA PHE A 89 10.48 3.06 3.59
C PHE A 89 11.34 3.80 4.63
N THR A 90 12.20 4.73 4.19
CA THR A 90 13.03 5.52 5.11
C THR A 90 12.18 6.36 6.06
N GLY A 91 11.11 6.97 5.57
CA GLY A 91 10.19 7.76 6.37
C GLY A 91 9.47 6.92 7.42
N ALA A 92 9.08 5.68 7.10
CA ALA A 92 8.40 4.81 8.06
C ALA A 92 9.29 4.48 9.26
N ILE A 93 10.60 4.31 9.03
CA ILE A 93 11.58 4.06 10.11
C ILE A 93 11.86 5.34 10.90
N THR A 94 12.14 6.44 10.19
CA THR A 94 12.61 7.69 10.81
C THR A 94 11.46 8.50 11.42
N LEU A 95 10.46 8.88 10.62
CA LEU A 95 9.32 9.67 11.08
C LEU A 95 8.35 8.85 11.95
N GLY A 96 8.27 7.53 11.74
CA GLY A 96 7.54 6.65 12.66
C GLY A 96 8.12 6.70 14.08
N SER A 97 9.43 6.51 14.21
CA SER A 97 10.13 6.62 15.50
C SER A 97 10.08 8.04 16.07
N LEU A 98 10.15 9.06 15.21
CA LEU A 98 9.99 10.44 15.64
C LEU A 98 8.58 10.71 16.19
N ALA A 99 7.54 10.14 15.58
CA ALA A 99 6.17 10.27 16.02
C ALA A 99 5.92 9.58 17.38
N ASP A 100 6.62 8.48 17.65
CA ASP A 100 6.61 7.85 18.98
C ASP A 100 7.25 8.73 20.06
N LYS A 101 8.23 9.57 19.71
CA LYS A 101 8.98 10.41 20.68
C LYS A 101 8.38 11.80 20.88
N VAL A 102 8.00 12.46 19.78
CA VAL A 102 7.59 13.88 19.76
C VAL A 102 6.07 14.04 19.84
N GLY A 103 5.32 13.04 19.39
CA GLY A 103 3.85 13.08 19.31
C GLY A 103 3.34 12.78 17.91
N ARG A 104 2.22 12.06 17.83
CA ARG A 104 1.63 11.61 16.57
C ARG A 104 1.07 12.79 15.77
N LYS A 105 0.32 13.67 16.42
CA LYS A 105 -0.28 14.86 15.79
C LYS A 105 0.80 15.82 15.30
N THR A 106 1.84 16.07 16.08
CA THR A 106 2.93 16.98 15.71
C THR A 106 3.63 16.54 14.43
N VAL A 107 4.07 15.28 14.36
CA VAL A 107 4.74 14.74 13.17
C VAL A 107 3.81 14.69 11.97
N PHE A 108 2.54 14.33 12.17
CA PHE A 108 1.52 14.37 11.12
C PHE A 108 1.40 15.77 10.50
N CYS A 109 1.31 16.81 11.33
CA CYS A 109 1.09 18.19 10.86
C CYS A 109 2.32 18.78 10.17
N TRP A 110 3.53 18.56 10.72
CA TRP A 110 4.77 18.96 10.05
C TRP A 110 4.91 18.30 8.69
N SER A 111 4.63 16.99 8.64
CA SER A 111 4.68 16.22 7.41
C SER A 111 3.61 16.66 6.40
N ALA A 112 2.43 17.08 6.88
CA ALA A 112 1.37 17.62 6.05
C ALA A 112 1.77 18.95 5.37
N VAL A 113 2.42 19.86 6.10
CA VAL A 113 2.95 21.10 5.52
C VAL A 113 4.05 20.80 4.50
N LEU A 114 5.02 19.95 4.89
CA LEU A 114 6.16 19.63 4.03
C LEU A 114 5.74 18.92 2.75
N GLN A 115 4.79 17.96 2.80
CA GLN A 115 4.32 17.30 1.58
C GLN A 115 3.60 18.27 0.63
N THR A 116 2.83 19.25 1.15
CA THR A 116 2.15 20.24 0.30
C THR A 116 3.17 21.10 -0.44
N VAL A 117 4.17 21.60 0.27
CA VAL A 117 5.26 22.41 -0.32
C VAL A 117 6.01 21.58 -1.37
N ILE A 118 6.50 20.39 -1.00
CA ILE A 118 7.29 19.53 -1.89
C ILE A 118 6.45 19.10 -3.10
N GLY A 119 5.18 18.73 -2.90
CA GLY A 119 4.27 18.27 -3.96
C GLY A 119 4.03 19.33 -5.03
N VAL A 120 3.94 20.61 -4.62
CA VAL A 120 3.86 21.75 -5.54
C VAL A 120 5.21 22.01 -6.20
N CYS A 121 6.33 21.99 -5.45
CA CYS A 121 7.67 22.18 -6.00
C CYS A 121 8.03 21.18 -7.12
N VAL A 122 7.57 19.93 -7.03
CA VAL A 122 7.77 18.89 -8.06
C VAL A 122 7.21 19.30 -9.43
N ALA A 123 6.20 20.18 -9.48
CA ALA A 123 5.65 20.66 -10.74
C ALA A 123 6.66 21.51 -11.54
N PHE A 124 7.47 22.30 -10.83
CA PHE A 124 8.38 23.30 -11.38
C PHE A 124 9.79 22.77 -11.67
N THR A 125 10.13 21.57 -11.22
CA THR A 125 11.49 21.04 -11.34
C THR A 125 11.85 20.71 -12.80
N PRO A 126 12.87 21.33 -13.41
CA PRO A 126 13.26 21.04 -14.79
C PRO A 126 14.28 19.90 -14.90
N GLU A 127 15.11 19.73 -13.86
CA GLU A 127 16.19 18.76 -13.82
C GLU A 127 15.75 17.41 -13.26
N TYR A 128 16.26 16.33 -13.84
CA TYR A 128 15.90 14.97 -13.45
C TYR A 128 16.36 14.62 -12.02
N ILE A 129 17.60 14.96 -11.64
CA ILE A 129 18.13 14.61 -10.30
C ILE A 129 17.36 15.34 -9.21
N SER A 130 17.14 16.65 -9.37
CA SER A 130 16.30 17.44 -8.47
C SER A 130 14.88 16.87 -8.36
N PHE A 131 14.31 16.36 -9.45
CA PHE A 131 13.01 15.69 -9.44
C PHE A 131 13.03 14.39 -8.62
N LEU A 132 14.07 13.58 -8.73
CA LEU A 132 14.23 12.36 -7.93
C LEU A 132 14.37 12.67 -6.43
N VAL A 133 15.16 13.68 -6.06
CA VAL A 133 15.32 14.11 -4.67
C VAL A 133 13.99 14.57 -4.08
N LEU A 134 13.25 15.42 -4.80
CA LEU A 134 11.93 15.87 -4.35
C LEU A 134 10.94 14.71 -4.25
N ARG A 135 10.97 13.74 -5.16
CA ARG A 135 10.14 12.52 -5.08
C ARG A 135 10.50 11.66 -3.86
N TYR A 136 11.77 11.52 -3.53
CA TYR A 136 12.23 10.82 -2.33
C TYR A 136 11.70 11.49 -1.06
N LEU A 137 11.88 12.82 -0.95
CA LEU A 137 11.38 13.60 0.19
C LEU A 137 9.85 13.57 0.27
N TYR A 138 9.16 13.63 -0.88
CA TYR A 138 7.71 13.50 -0.95
C TYR A 138 7.23 12.14 -0.42
N GLY A 139 7.98 11.06 -0.68
CA GLY A 139 7.72 9.74 -0.10
C GLY A 139 7.88 9.71 1.42
N ILE A 140 8.94 10.34 1.94
CA ILE A 140 9.21 10.44 3.38
C ILE A 140 8.07 11.19 4.08
N PHE A 141 7.81 12.44 3.70
CA PHE A 141 6.86 13.28 4.41
C PHE A 141 5.41 12.96 4.06
N GLY A 142 5.10 12.70 2.80
CA GLY A 142 3.72 12.47 2.37
C GLY A 142 3.18 11.12 2.83
N SER A 143 3.76 10.02 2.35
CA SER A 143 3.23 8.70 2.69
C SER A 143 3.57 8.29 4.11
N ALA A 144 4.84 8.34 4.51
CA ALA A 144 5.19 7.85 5.85
C ALA A 144 4.83 8.84 6.95
N GLY A 145 5.18 10.12 6.77
CA GLY A 145 4.96 11.17 7.78
C GLY A 145 3.52 11.66 7.91
N SER A 146 2.70 11.58 6.87
CA SER A 146 1.28 11.99 6.94
C SER A 146 0.35 10.77 6.95
N TYR A 147 0.41 9.89 5.94
CA TYR A 147 -0.57 8.80 5.85
C TYR A 147 -0.45 7.77 6.99
N ILE A 148 0.76 7.26 7.30
CA ILE A 148 0.93 6.24 8.35
C ILE A 148 0.64 6.83 9.74
N THR A 149 1.23 7.97 10.06
CA THR A 149 1.05 8.66 11.34
C THR A 149 -0.40 9.09 11.56
N GLY A 150 -1.08 9.55 10.51
CA GLY A 150 -2.51 9.88 10.54
C GLY A 150 -3.40 8.65 10.76
N PHE A 151 -3.07 7.52 10.14
CA PHE A 151 -3.75 6.24 10.40
C PHE A 151 -3.60 5.81 11.86
N VAL A 152 -2.37 5.83 12.40
CA VAL A 152 -2.09 5.45 13.80
C VAL A 152 -2.82 6.40 14.78
N LEU A 153 -2.72 7.72 14.56
CA LEU A 153 -3.40 8.72 15.37
C LEU A 153 -4.91 8.45 15.44
N THR A 154 -5.53 8.20 14.29
CA THR A 154 -6.98 7.94 14.24
C THR A 154 -7.35 6.64 14.96
N MET A 155 -6.54 5.59 14.81
CA MET A 155 -6.75 4.31 15.51
C MET A 155 -6.61 4.40 17.03
N GLU A 156 -5.75 5.31 17.50
CA GLU A 156 -5.54 5.57 18.92
C GLU A 156 -6.62 6.47 19.53
N LEU A 157 -7.27 7.33 18.72
CA LEU A 157 -8.41 8.15 19.10
C LEU A 157 -9.73 7.35 19.15
N VAL A 158 -9.86 6.33 18.31
CA VAL A 158 -11.10 5.55 18.16
C VAL A 158 -11.13 4.32 19.10
N GLY A 159 -12.29 4.10 19.71
CA GLY A 159 -12.54 2.95 20.59
C GLY A 159 -12.51 1.61 19.83
N PRO A 160 -12.21 0.48 20.51
CA PRO A 160 -12.00 -0.83 19.86
C PRO A 160 -13.13 -1.27 18.92
N THR A 161 -14.39 -0.98 19.27
CA THR A 161 -15.59 -1.37 18.51
C THR A 161 -15.69 -0.70 17.14
N ARG A 162 -15.08 0.47 16.95
CA ARG A 162 -15.15 1.25 15.70
C ARG A 162 -13.85 1.24 14.91
N ARG A 163 -12.79 0.60 15.42
CA ARG A 163 -11.47 0.57 14.76
C ARG A 163 -11.53 -0.07 13.38
N THR A 164 -12.19 -1.21 13.25
CA THR A 164 -12.30 -1.92 11.96
C THR A 164 -12.95 -1.03 10.90
N ALA A 165 -14.07 -0.38 11.24
CA ALA A 165 -14.75 0.55 10.35
C ALA A 165 -13.85 1.73 9.96
N CYS A 166 -13.16 2.33 10.92
CA CYS A 166 -12.22 3.42 10.65
C CYS A 166 -11.06 3.01 9.73
N GLY A 167 -10.51 1.80 9.92
CA GLY A 167 -9.43 1.28 9.08
C GLY A 167 -9.88 1.04 7.65
N ILE A 168 -11.09 0.51 7.46
CA ILE A 168 -11.69 0.34 6.13
C ILE A 168 -11.96 1.70 5.49
N SER A 169 -12.42 2.71 6.25
CA SER A 169 -12.61 4.06 5.72
C SER A 169 -11.30 4.67 5.21
N PHE A 170 -10.16 4.43 5.86
CA PHE A 170 -8.85 4.86 5.36
C PHE A 170 -8.49 4.23 4.01
N GLN A 171 -8.73 2.92 3.86
CA GLN A 171 -8.48 2.21 2.61
C GLN A 171 -9.44 2.67 1.50
N ALA A 172 -10.71 2.90 1.84
CA ALA A 172 -11.69 3.48 0.92
C ALA A 172 -11.28 4.89 0.46
N ALA A 173 -10.75 5.72 1.36
CA ALA A 173 -10.22 7.05 1.02
C ALA A 173 -9.00 6.95 0.08
N PHE A 174 -8.14 5.93 0.24
CA PHE A 174 -7.04 5.66 -0.69
C PHE A 174 -7.57 5.31 -2.10
N ALA A 175 -8.56 4.42 -2.19
CA ALA A 175 -9.23 4.08 -3.44
C ALA A 175 -9.93 5.28 -4.10
N ALA A 176 -10.60 6.13 -3.30
CA ALA A 176 -11.16 7.41 -3.75
C ALA A 176 -10.08 8.33 -4.33
N GLY A 177 -8.88 8.35 -3.71
CA GLY A 177 -7.73 9.09 -4.19
C GLY A 177 -7.28 8.64 -5.59
N ILE A 178 -7.25 7.32 -5.85
CA ILE A 178 -6.94 6.79 -7.19
C ILE A 178 -7.95 7.28 -8.23
N MET A 179 -9.25 7.22 -7.89
CA MET A 179 -10.32 7.72 -8.77
C MET A 179 -10.21 9.22 -9.02
N LEU A 180 -9.84 9.99 -8.00
CA LEU A 180 -9.67 11.44 -8.08
C LEU A 180 -8.46 11.81 -8.96
N VAL A 181 -7.35 11.06 -8.86
CA VAL A 181 -6.18 11.19 -9.75
C VAL A 181 -6.57 10.93 -11.21
N ALA A 182 -7.37 9.89 -11.47
CA ALA A 182 -7.87 9.60 -12.82
C ALA A 182 -8.74 10.75 -13.38
N MET A 183 -9.62 11.30 -12.55
CA MET A 183 -10.51 12.41 -12.92
C MET A 183 -9.73 13.67 -13.28
N TRP A 184 -8.81 14.11 -12.42
CA TRP A 184 -7.98 15.29 -12.69
C TRP A 184 -7.09 15.09 -13.92
N GLY A 185 -6.53 13.90 -14.10
CA GLY A 185 -5.74 13.55 -15.28
C GLY A 185 -6.54 13.68 -16.59
N ALA A 186 -7.82 13.31 -16.58
CA ALA A 186 -8.68 13.44 -17.75
C ALA A 186 -9.05 14.90 -18.07
N ILE A 187 -9.18 15.75 -17.05
CA ILE A 187 -9.62 17.15 -17.20
C ILE A 187 -8.44 18.08 -17.52
N ILE A 188 -7.28 17.89 -16.91
CA ILE A 188 -6.15 18.82 -17.00
C ILE A 188 -5.06 18.21 -17.90
N PRO A 189 -4.94 18.67 -19.17
CA PRO A 189 -3.97 18.13 -20.10
C PRO A 189 -2.54 18.60 -19.84
N ASN A 190 -2.35 19.72 -19.13
CA ASN A 190 -1.03 20.27 -18.83
C ASN A 190 -0.46 19.65 -17.55
N ARG A 191 0.67 18.95 -17.68
CA ARG A 191 1.33 18.24 -16.57
C ARG A 191 1.68 19.13 -15.38
N MET A 192 2.01 20.39 -15.61
CA MET A 192 2.49 21.30 -14.57
C MET A 192 1.35 21.66 -13.65
N TRP A 193 0.24 22.15 -14.23
CA TRP A 193 -0.99 22.44 -13.50
C TRP A 193 -1.58 21.19 -12.84
N LEU A 194 -1.52 20.03 -13.51
CA LEU A 194 -1.96 18.76 -12.94
C LEU A 194 -1.18 18.42 -11.66
N GLN A 195 0.15 18.55 -11.69
CA GLN A 195 1.00 18.30 -10.51
C GLN A 195 0.77 19.34 -9.39
N VAL A 196 0.53 20.61 -9.73
CA VAL A 196 0.18 21.64 -8.75
C VAL A 196 -1.14 21.30 -8.06
N VAL A 197 -2.16 20.91 -8.82
CA VAL A 197 -3.46 20.48 -8.27
C VAL A 197 -3.26 19.29 -7.33
N TYR A 198 -2.46 18.29 -7.70
CA TYR A 198 -2.14 17.17 -6.80
C TYR A 198 -1.46 17.63 -5.51
N GLY A 199 -0.49 18.53 -5.57
CA GLY A 199 0.15 19.08 -4.38
C GLY A 199 -0.82 19.85 -3.47
N LEU A 200 -1.74 20.61 -4.06
CA LEU A 200 -2.73 21.43 -3.33
C LEU A 200 -3.78 20.59 -2.59
N HIS A 201 -4.02 19.33 -2.96
CA HIS A 201 -4.88 18.44 -2.16
C HIS A 201 -4.33 18.25 -0.74
N GLY A 202 -3.02 18.40 -0.54
CA GLY A 202 -2.40 18.37 0.78
C GLY A 202 -2.90 19.48 1.72
N CYS A 203 -3.42 20.60 1.19
CA CYS A 203 -4.01 21.67 2.01
C CYS A 203 -5.19 21.19 2.86
N LEU A 204 -5.94 20.18 2.40
CA LEU A 204 -7.02 19.57 3.17
C LEU A 204 -6.51 18.94 4.49
N LEU A 205 -5.26 18.50 4.50
CA LEU A 205 -4.63 17.89 5.68
C LEU A 205 -4.24 18.95 6.71
N LEU A 206 -4.07 20.22 6.32
CA LEU A 206 -3.79 21.31 7.25
C LEU A 206 -4.98 21.61 8.16
N ALA A 207 -6.21 21.45 7.67
CA ALA A 207 -7.42 21.63 8.48
C ALA A 207 -7.47 20.66 9.68
N HIS A 208 -6.85 19.48 9.53
CA HIS A 208 -6.81 18.47 10.59
C HIS A 208 -6.00 18.93 11.81
N TYR A 209 -5.09 19.90 11.67
CA TYR A 209 -4.37 20.50 12.80
C TYR A 209 -5.32 21.08 13.86
N PHE A 210 -6.40 21.74 13.40
CA PHE A 210 -7.37 22.40 14.27
C PHE A 210 -8.43 21.43 14.81
N ILE A 211 -8.73 20.36 14.08
CA ILE A 211 -9.84 19.46 14.38
C ILE A 211 -9.39 18.30 15.28
N MET A 212 -8.21 17.72 15.03
CA MET A 212 -7.76 16.51 15.73
C MET A 212 -7.05 16.83 17.04
N ASP A 213 -7.32 16.03 18.07
CA ASP A 213 -6.55 16.03 19.31
C ASP A 213 -5.32 15.09 19.18
N GLU A 214 -4.37 15.20 20.11
CA GLU A 214 -3.24 14.27 20.18
C GLU A 214 -3.70 12.90 20.72
N SER A 215 -2.93 11.84 20.46
CA SER A 215 -3.25 10.49 20.91
C SER A 215 -3.31 10.39 22.45
N PRO A 216 -4.46 9.98 23.03
CA PRO A 216 -4.59 9.76 24.48
C PRO A 216 -3.67 8.66 24.97
N ARG A 217 -3.41 7.64 24.13
CA ARG A 217 -2.53 6.51 24.46
C ARG A 217 -1.09 6.96 24.53
N TRP A 218 -0.64 7.75 23.56
CA TRP A 218 0.70 8.31 23.57
C TRP A 218 0.90 9.27 24.74
N LEU A 219 -0.07 10.16 25.02
CA LEU A 219 0.00 11.06 26.17
C LEU A 219 0.09 10.28 27.49
N TRP A 220 -0.64 9.16 27.59
CA TRP A 220 -0.57 8.28 28.76
C TRP A 220 0.83 7.67 28.94
N THR A 221 1.42 7.12 27.88
CA THR A 221 2.77 6.50 27.96
C THR A 221 3.87 7.54 28.22
N GLN A 222 3.69 8.78 27.76
CA GLN A 222 4.60 9.89 28.08
C GLN A 222 4.41 10.45 29.51
N GLY A 223 3.45 9.94 30.28
CA GLY A 223 3.11 10.42 31.62
C GLY A 223 2.33 11.73 31.66
N ARG A 224 1.82 12.23 30.52
CA ARG A 224 0.93 13.40 30.42
C ARG A 224 -0.53 12.97 30.65
N VAL A 225 -0.77 12.36 31.80
CA VAL A 225 -2.04 11.67 32.11
C VAL A 225 -3.24 12.62 32.17
N THR A 226 -3.02 13.85 32.66
CA THR A 226 -4.07 14.88 32.77
C THR A 226 -4.64 15.25 31.39
N GLU A 227 -3.78 15.42 30.39
CA GLU A 227 -4.17 15.72 29.02
C GLU A 227 -4.86 14.53 28.36
N ALA A 228 -4.33 13.31 28.54
CA ALA A 228 -4.95 12.09 28.05
C ALA A 228 -6.40 11.94 28.54
N VAL A 229 -6.62 12.11 29.85
CA VAL A 229 -7.94 12.05 30.48
C VAL A 229 -8.86 13.17 29.98
N ALA A 230 -8.33 14.37 29.74
CA ALA A 230 -9.11 15.49 29.20
C ALA A 230 -9.64 15.19 27.80
N ILE A 231 -8.81 14.60 26.92
CA ILE A 231 -9.20 14.24 25.55
C ILE A 231 -10.24 13.10 25.55
N VAL A 232 -10.05 12.06 26.37
CA VAL A 232 -11.03 10.98 26.51
C VAL A 232 -12.37 11.52 27.01
N ASN A 233 -12.34 12.42 28.00
CA ASN A 233 -13.55 13.05 28.53
C ASN A 233 -14.26 13.94 27.48
N LYS A 234 -13.50 14.64 26.63
CA LYS A 234 -14.06 15.36 25.48
C LYS A 234 -14.74 14.39 24.51
N GLY A 235 -14.11 13.25 24.21
CA GLY A 235 -14.70 12.19 23.39
C GLY A 235 -15.99 11.61 23.96
N LEU A 236 -16.06 11.36 25.28
CA LEU A 236 -17.27 10.88 25.95
C LEU A 236 -18.43 11.87 25.85
N LYS A 237 -18.15 13.17 26.00
CA LYS A 237 -19.14 14.24 25.82
C LYS A 237 -19.69 14.29 24.40
N ILE A 238 -18.81 14.17 23.39
CA ILE A 238 -19.21 14.16 21.98
C ILE A 238 -20.08 12.93 21.67
N ASN A 239 -19.77 11.79 22.27
CA ASN A 239 -20.53 10.55 22.11
C ASN A 239 -21.82 10.51 22.94
N GLY A 240 -22.08 11.50 23.79
CA GLY A 240 -23.24 11.53 24.68
C GLY A 240 -23.25 10.43 25.73
N SER A 241 -22.10 9.87 26.11
CA SER A 241 -22.04 8.83 27.15
C SER A 241 -22.32 9.42 28.53
N SER A 242 -23.09 8.69 29.35
CA SER A 242 -23.33 8.98 30.77
C SER A 242 -22.17 8.55 31.68
N ASP A 243 -21.12 7.95 31.13
CA ASP A 243 -19.94 7.51 31.89
C ASP A 243 -19.16 8.71 32.44
N VAL A 244 -19.20 8.88 33.76
CA VAL A 244 -18.40 9.90 34.46
C VAL A 244 -17.02 9.32 34.75
N LEU A 245 -16.03 9.76 33.98
CA LEU A 245 -14.64 9.37 34.23
C LEU A 245 -14.15 10.01 35.54
N GLN A 246 -13.87 9.20 36.57
CA GLN A 246 -13.25 9.67 37.81
C GLN A 246 -11.79 10.05 37.55
N LYS A 247 -11.58 11.30 37.11
CA LYS A 247 -10.29 11.80 36.62
C LYS A 247 -9.13 11.52 37.58
N GLU A 248 -9.36 11.72 38.87
CA GLU A 248 -8.35 11.58 39.94
C GLU A 248 -7.83 10.14 40.08
N ASN A 249 -8.71 9.15 39.99
CA ASN A 249 -8.34 7.72 40.09
C ASN A 249 -7.50 7.24 38.90
N TYR A 250 -7.77 7.75 37.70
CA TYR A 250 -6.96 7.44 36.52
C TYR A 250 -5.61 8.16 36.54
N ILE A 251 -5.54 9.39 37.05
CA ILE A 251 -4.27 10.12 37.22
C ILE A 251 -3.36 9.39 38.22
N LEU A 252 -3.91 8.92 39.34
CA LEU A 252 -3.17 8.13 40.33
C LEU A 252 -2.69 6.78 39.75
N LYS A 253 -3.51 6.09 38.96
CA LYS A 253 -3.14 4.84 38.28
C LYS A 253 -2.06 5.04 37.21
N GLY A 254 -2.16 6.11 36.41
CA GLY A 254 -1.16 6.42 35.37
C GLY A 254 0.22 6.71 35.95
N ASN A 255 0.29 7.45 37.06
CA ASN A 255 1.56 7.72 37.75
C ASN A 255 2.19 6.47 38.37
N LYS A 256 1.38 5.49 38.81
CA LYS A 256 1.88 4.19 39.27
C LYS A 256 2.39 3.34 38.10
N HIS A 257 1.72 3.34 36.95
CA HIS A 257 2.09 2.52 35.79
C HIS A 257 3.45 2.93 35.19
N ARG A 258 3.76 4.23 35.13
CA ARG A 258 5.05 4.75 34.64
C ARG A 258 6.25 4.25 35.45
N ARG A 259 6.10 4.04 36.77
CA ARG A 259 7.18 3.48 37.61
C ARG A 259 7.47 2.00 37.28
N PHE A 260 6.49 1.26 36.77
CA PHE A 260 6.67 -0.13 36.35
C PHE A 260 7.22 -0.24 34.92
N ASP A 261 6.81 0.64 34.00
CA ASP A 261 7.28 0.62 32.60
C ASP A 261 8.77 1.04 32.46
N GLU A 262 9.35 1.76 33.43
CA GLU A 262 10.79 2.05 33.48
C GLU A 262 11.64 0.81 33.86
N GLU A 263 11.03 -0.25 34.40
CA GLU A 263 11.70 -1.50 34.82
C GLU A 263 11.54 -2.66 33.83
N GLU A 264 10.61 -2.60 32.86
CA GLU A 264 10.46 -3.64 31.83
C GLU A 264 11.35 -3.40 30.60
N ASP A 265 12.27 -4.33 30.34
CA ASP A 265 13.09 -4.37 29.14
C ASP A 265 12.25 -4.25 27.86
N THR A 266 12.54 -3.24 27.02
CA THR A 266 11.86 -3.07 25.73
C THR A 266 12.04 -4.32 24.86
N VAL A 267 10.99 -5.11 24.68
CA VAL A 267 10.99 -6.31 23.86
C VAL A 267 11.09 -5.93 22.37
N GLY A 268 12.32 -5.86 21.85
CA GLY A 268 12.58 -5.43 20.48
C GLY A 268 12.28 -6.46 19.39
N VAL A 269 12.46 -6.06 18.13
CA VAL A 269 12.27 -6.88 16.90
C VAL A 269 13.03 -8.21 16.97
N LYS A 270 14.18 -8.26 17.64
CA LYS A 270 14.98 -9.49 17.83
C LYS A 270 14.18 -10.60 18.52
N SER A 271 13.22 -10.26 19.38
CA SER A 271 12.38 -11.22 20.10
C SER A 271 11.42 -11.98 19.18
N LEU A 272 11.08 -11.44 18.01
CA LEU A 272 10.26 -12.14 17.00
C LEU A 272 10.94 -13.36 16.40
N PHE A 273 12.28 -13.37 16.41
CA PHE A 273 13.10 -14.43 15.83
C PHE A 273 13.64 -15.40 16.88
N LYS A 274 13.37 -15.18 18.17
CA LYS A 274 13.88 -16.01 19.27
C LYS A 274 13.27 -17.42 19.27
N THR A 275 11.95 -17.53 19.14
CA THR A 275 11.24 -18.82 19.21
C THR A 275 10.90 -19.33 17.80
N PRO A 276 10.95 -20.66 17.56
CA PRO A 276 10.85 -21.22 16.20
C PRO A 276 9.47 -21.00 15.57
N ASN A 277 8.39 -21.09 16.36
CA ASN A 277 7.02 -20.85 15.87
C ASN A 277 6.79 -19.37 15.53
N LEU A 278 7.23 -18.46 16.41
CA LEU A 278 7.10 -17.02 16.19
C LEU A 278 7.92 -16.56 14.98
N ARG A 279 9.10 -17.14 14.76
CA ARG A 279 9.93 -16.90 13.57
C ARG A 279 9.22 -17.35 12.29
N LEU A 280 8.62 -18.53 12.28
CA LEU A 280 7.89 -19.05 11.11
C LEU A 280 6.69 -18.16 10.78
N LYS A 281 5.90 -17.77 11.79
CA LYS A 281 4.80 -16.80 11.64
C LYS A 281 5.29 -15.46 11.09
N THR A 282 6.40 -14.95 11.62
CA THR A 282 7.00 -13.67 11.19
C THR A 282 7.43 -13.72 9.73
N LEU A 283 8.16 -14.76 9.31
CA LEU A 283 8.61 -14.92 7.92
C LEU A 283 7.43 -15.06 6.95
N ASN A 284 6.41 -15.83 7.34
CA ASN A 284 5.23 -16.05 6.52
C ASN A 284 4.39 -14.78 6.35
N VAL A 285 4.16 -14.04 7.45
CA VAL A 285 3.48 -12.75 7.38
C VAL A 285 4.30 -11.75 6.54
N CYS A 286 5.62 -11.68 6.72
CA CYS A 286 6.47 -10.81 5.89
C CYS A 286 6.37 -11.16 4.39
N LEU A 287 6.37 -12.45 4.03
CA LEU A 287 6.15 -12.88 2.64
C LEU A 287 4.76 -12.46 2.14
N CYS A 288 3.72 -12.60 2.96
CA CYS A 288 2.37 -12.20 2.61
C CYS A 288 2.23 -10.68 2.38
N TRP A 289 2.85 -9.86 3.22
CA TRP A 289 2.95 -8.41 3.02
C TRP A 289 3.71 -8.05 1.73
N PHE A 290 4.86 -8.71 1.52
CA PHE A 290 5.68 -8.52 0.33
C PHE A 290 4.89 -8.85 -0.95
N ALA A 291 4.25 -10.02 -0.98
CA ALA A 291 3.48 -10.54 -2.12
C ALA A 291 2.22 -9.72 -2.41
N ASN A 292 1.46 -9.32 -1.39
CA ASN A 292 0.30 -8.45 -1.63
C ASN A 292 0.73 -7.10 -2.20
N SER A 293 1.76 -6.47 -1.62
CA SER A 293 2.23 -5.17 -2.08
C SER A 293 2.82 -5.22 -3.49
N ILE A 294 3.61 -6.26 -3.83
CA ILE A 294 4.24 -6.36 -5.15
C ILE A 294 3.20 -6.49 -6.26
N VAL A 295 2.16 -7.29 -6.02
CA VAL A 295 1.06 -7.51 -6.97
C VAL A 295 0.14 -6.30 -7.00
N TYR A 296 -0.21 -5.73 -5.85
CA TYR A 296 -1.07 -4.55 -5.76
C TYR A 296 -0.49 -3.38 -6.56
N TYR A 297 0.77 -3.03 -6.31
CA TYR A 297 1.45 -1.98 -7.09
C TYR A 297 1.74 -2.43 -8.52
N GLY A 298 2.00 -3.72 -8.76
CA GLY A 298 2.27 -4.25 -10.10
C GLY A 298 1.08 -4.05 -11.04
N LEU A 299 -0.12 -4.40 -10.57
CA LEU A 299 -1.37 -4.22 -11.30
C LEU A 299 -1.74 -2.74 -11.43
N SER A 300 -1.62 -1.95 -10.36
CA SER A 300 -1.94 -0.52 -10.41
C SER A 300 -0.99 0.28 -11.33
N LEU A 301 0.31 0.02 -11.28
CA LEU A 301 1.29 0.71 -12.13
C LEU A 301 1.23 0.26 -13.59
N SER A 302 0.76 -0.97 -13.85
CA SER A 302 0.58 -1.48 -15.21
C SER A 302 -0.76 -1.08 -15.84
N THR A 303 -1.63 -0.39 -15.10
CA THR A 303 -2.97 -0.01 -15.56
C THR A 303 -2.94 0.87 -16.82
N GLY A 304 -1.92 1.74 -16.95
CA GLY A 304 -1.75 2.58 -18.15
C GLY A 304 -1.36 1.83 -19.43
N LYS A 305 -1.01 0.53 -19.33
CA LYS A 305 -0.69 -0.33 -20.49
C LYS A 305 -1.90 -1.14 -20.97
N LEU A 306 -2.99 -1.13 -20.20
CA LEU A 306 -4.19 -1.90 -20.52
C LEU A 306 -4.96 -1.28 -21.69
N TYR A 307 -5.71 -2.11 -22.39
CA TYR A 307 -6.49 -1.69 -23.55
C TYR A 307 -7.69 -0.84 -23.13
N GLY A 308 -7.79 0.37 -23.71
CA GLY A 308 -8.89 1.32 -23.51
C GLY A 308 -8.40 2.71 -23.12
N ASN A 309 -9.31 3.55 -22.62
CA ASN A 309 -8.95 4.89 -22.14
C ASN A 309 -8.19 4.77 -20.79
N PRO A 310 -6.92 5.22 -20.71
CA PRO A 310 -6.10 5.03 -19.51
C PRO A 310 -6.68 5.70 -18.27
N TYR A 311 -7.35 6.85 -18.41
CA TYR A 311 -8.01 7.52 -17.30
C TYR A 311 -9.23 6.73 -16.80
N LEU A 312 -10.05 6.20 -17.72
CA LEU A 312 -11.21 5.38 -17.34
C LEU A 312 -10.78 4.09 -16.65
N ILE A 313 -9.75 3.42 -17.17
CA ILE A 313 -9.24 2.18 -16.58
C ILE A 313 -8.63 2.45 -15.20
N LEU A 314 -7.92 3.58 -15.02
CA LEU A 314 -7.42 3.99 -13.70
C LEU A 314 -8.56 4.30 -12.71
N PHE A 315 -9.64 4.93 -13.19
CA PHE A 315 -10.83 5.16 -12.37
C PHE A 315 -11.47 3.83 -11.94
N ILE A 316 -11.62 2.87 -12.87
CA ILE A 316 -12.13 1.53 -12.58
C ILE A 316 -11.19 0.80 -11.60
N ASN A 317 -9.87 0.97 -11.73
CA ASN A 317 -8.89 0.37 -10.82
C ASN A 317 -9.14 0.75 -9.35
N GLY A 318 -9.48 2.00 -9.08
CA GLY A 318 -9.88 2.45 -7.74
C GLY A 318 -11.29 1.99 -7.36
N LEU A 319 -12.25 2.06 -8.30
CA LEU A 319 -13.65 1.66 -8.04
C LEU A 319 -13.78 0.19 -7.60
N VAL A 320 -12.96 -0.69 -8.18
CA VAL A 320 -12.97 -2.14 -7.92
C VAL A 320 -12.56 -2.49 -6.47
N GLU A 321 -11.88 -1.59 -5.75
CA GLU A 321 -11.48 -1.84 -4.37
C GLU A 321 -12.68 -1.79 -3.39
N TYR A 322 -13.68 -0.95 -3.66
CA TYR A 322 -14.88 -0.84 -2.82
C TYR A 322 -15.69 -2.14 -2.68
N PRO A 323 -16.11 -2.82 -3.78
CA PRO A 323 -16.83 -4.08 -3.64
C PRO A 323 -15.96 -5.15 -2.97
N SER A 324 -14.64 -5.12 -3.17
CA SER A 324 -13.71 -6.01 -2.47
C SER A 324 -13.81 -5.83 -0.96
N TYR A 325 -13.72 -4.59 -0.48
CA TYR A 325 -13.80 -4.30 0.96
C TYR A 325 -15.14 -4.68 1.57
N ILE A 326 -16.26 -4.43 0.86
CA ILE A 326 -17.59 -4.82 1.33
C ILE A 326 -17.69 -6.34 1.47
N VAL A 327 -17.24 -7.10 0.46
CA VAL A 327 -17.25 -8.57 0.49
C VAL A 327 -16.37 -9.09 1.62
N VAL A 328 -15.17 -8.54 1.78
CA VAL A 328 -14.25 -8.93 2.86
C VAL A 328 -14.91 -8.73 4.22
N VAL A 329 -15.53 -7.58 4.49
CA VAL A 329 -16.21 -7.32 5.78
C VAL A 329 -17.31 -8.34 6.07
N LEU A 330 -18.11 -8.69 5.06
CA LEU A 330 -19.24 -9.62 5.24
C LEU A 330 -18.81 -11.09 5.43
N VAL A 331 -17.66 -11.45 4.87
CA VAL A 331 -17.17 -12.84 4.83
C VAL A 331 -16.15 -13.12 5.94
N LEU A 332 -15.40 -12.12 6.38
CA LEU A 332 -14.30 -12.25 7.36
C LEU A 332 -14.74 -12.85 8.70
N ASP A 333 -15.92 -12.46 9.17
CA ASP A 333 -16.50 -13.00 10.41
C ASP A 333 -17.23 -14.33 10.24
N LYS A 334 -17.33 -14.87 9.01
CA LYS A 334 -17.97 -16.17 8.74
C LYS A 334 -16.98 -17.28 8.40
N LEU A 335 -15.99 -17.01 7.54
CA LEU A 335 -15.07 -18.05 7.05
C LEU A 335 -13.74 -18.12 7.79
N GLY A 336 -13.39 -17.09 8.58
CA GLY A 336 -12.08 -17.01 9.23
C GLY A 336 -11.05 -16.24 8.40
N ARG A 337 -9.97 -15.81 9.05
CA ARG A 337 -8.96 -14.91 8.46
C ARG A 337 -8.00 -15.69 7.55
N ARG A 338 -7.68 -16.94 7.89
CA ARG A 338 -6.76 -17.79 7.12
C ARG A 338 -7.28 -18.18 5.74
N PRO A 339 -8.46 -18.84 5.60
CA PRO A 339 -8.91 -19.33 4.30
C PRO A 339 -9.22 -18.17 3.36
N ILE A 340 -9.77 -17.05 3.85
CA ILE A 340 -10.02 -15.87 3.02
C ILE A 340 -8.71 -15.31 2.46
N THR A 341 -7.70 -15.10 3.31
CA THR A 341 -6.41 -14.56 2.85
C THR A 341 -5.79 -15.48 1.80
N SER A 342 -5.80 -16.79 2.03
CA SER A 342 -5.26 -17.78 1.08
C SER A 342 -6.04 -17.81 -0.24
N ILE A 343 -7.37 -17.93 -0.20
CA ILE A 343 -8.23 -17.98 -1.41
C ILE A 343 -8.05 -16.71 -2.24
N LEU A 344 -8.06 -15.53 -1.62
CA LEU A 344 -7.88 -14.26 -2.33
C LEU A 344 -6.51 -14.15 -2.99
N MET A 345 -5.43 -14.58 -2.32
CA MET A 345 -4.09 -14.57 -2.91
C MET A 345 -3.94 -15.58 -4.06
N LEU A 346 -4.46 -16.79 -3.89
CA LEU A 346 -4.44 -17.82 -4.94
C LEU A 346 -5.26 -17.40 -6.16
N ALA A 347 -6.47 -16.89 -5.95
CA ALA A 347 -7.33 -16.39 -7.01
C ALA A 347 -6.72 -15.18 -7.72
N GLY A 348 -6.18 -14.21 -6.97
CA GLY A 348 -5.50 -13.05 -7.52
C GLY A 348 -4.25 -13.43 -8.34
N GLY A 349 -3.44 -14.35 -7.83
CA GLY A 349 -2.27 -14.87 -8.53
C GLY A 349 -2.62 -15.63 -9.80
N LEU A 350 -3.66 -16.47 -9.75
CA LEU A 350 -4.17 -17.19 -10.91
C LEU A 350 -4.69 -16.24 -11.98
N CYS A 351 -5.45 -15.19 -11.62
CA CYS A 351 -5.88 -14.16 -12.55
C CYS A 351 -4.68 -13.46 -13.24
N CYS A 352 -3.61 -13.17 -12.50
CA CYS A 352 -2.40 -12.56 -13.09
C CYS A 352 -1.71 -13.49 -14.11
N ILE A 353 -1.62 -14.78 -13.80
CA ILE A 353 -1.02 -15.78 -14.69
C ILE A 353 -1.90 -15.96 -15.94
N ILE A 354 -3.21 -16.14 -15.78
CA ILE A 354 -4.14 -16.28 -16.91
C ILE A 354 -4.08 -15.05 -17.82
N ALA A 355 -4.07 -13.84 -17.23
CA ALA A 355 -3.96 -12.60 -18.00
C ALA A 355 -2.65 -12.51 -18.81
N ALA A 356 -1.56 -13.14 -18.36
CA ALA A 356 -0.30 -13.17 -19.10
C ALA A 356 -0.38 -14.01 -20.39
N PHE A 357 -1.25 -15.01 -20.44
CA PHE A 357 -1.39 -15.89 -21.61
C PHE A 357 -2.46 -15.43 -22.61
N ILE A 358 -3.30 -14.46 -22.23
CA ILE A 358 -4.30 -13.87 -23.11
C ILE A 358 -3.65 -12.81 -24.01
N SER A 359 -4.13 -12.68 -25.24
CA SER A 359 -3.66 -11.65 -26.17
C SER A 359 -3.79 -10.25 -25.56
N GLN A 360 -2.68 -9.51 -25.58
CA GLN A 360 -2.66 -8.12 -25.17
C GLN A 360 -3.52 -7.30 -26.13
N GLY A 361 -4.43 -6.48 -25.59
CA GLY A 361 -5.39 -5.71 -26.39
C GLY A 361 -6.85 -6.15 -26.27
N SER A 362 -7.14 -7.25 -25.57
CA SER A 362 -8.53 -7.69 -25.38
C SER A 362 -9.18 -7.07 -24.15
N VAL A 363 -10.47 -6.74 -24.25
CA VAL A 363 -11.32 -6.35 -23.10
C VAL A 363 -11.31 -7.45 -22.02
N ILE A 364 -11.20 -8.71 -22.44
CA ILE A 364 -11.12 -9.89 -21.57
C ILE A 364 -9.88 -9.83 -20.67
N ALA A 365 -8.71 -9.49 -21.22
CA ALA A 365 -7.48 -9.35 -20.43
C ALA A 365 -7.61 -8.24 -19.37
N THR A 366 -8.15 -7.08 -19.76
CA THR A 366 -8.41 -5.96 -18.82
C THR A 366 -9.36 -6.38 -17.69
N SER A 367 -10.45 -7.09 -18.00
CA SER A 367 -11.41 -7.58 -17.00
C SER A 367 -10.79 -8.57 -16.02
N ILE A 368 -9.97 -9.51 -16.49
CA ILE A 368 -9.29 -10.49 -15.62
C ILE A 368 -8.28 -9.80 -14.71
N ILE A 369 -7.57 -8.80 -15.21
CA ILE A 369 -6.64 -8.00 -14.40
C ILE A 369 -7.39 -7.21 -13.33
N MET A 370 -8.56 -6.63 -13.65
CA MET A 370 -9.41 -5.96 -12.67
C MET A 370 -9.95 -6.95 -11.63
N MET A 371 -10.31 -8.18 -12.03
CA MET A 371 -10.69 -9.23 -11.09
C MET A 371 -9.53 -9.62 -10.16
N GLY A 372 -8.31 -9.77 -10.70
CA GLY A 372 -7.12 -10.01 -9.89
C GLY A 372 -6.85 -8.87 -8.89
N LYS A 373 -7.02 -7.63 -9.33
CA LYS A 373 -6.91 -6.43 -8.47
C LYS A 373 -7.94 -6.46 -7.33
N LEU A 374 -9.18 -6.85 -7.61
CA LEU A 374 -10.24 -7.02 -6.60
C LEU A 374 -9.78 -7.97 -5.49
N PHE A 375 -9.29 -9.16 -5.85
CA PHE A 375 -8.88 -10.17 -4.87
C PHE A 375 -7.68 -9.71 -4.03
N ILE A 376 -6.67 -9.12 -4.66
CA ILE A 376 -5.46 -8.65 -3.97
C ILE A 376 -5.75 -7.46 -3.07
N ALA A 377 -6.61 -6.52 -3.49
CA ALA A 377 -7.04 -5.42 -2.62
C ALA A 377 -7.73 -5.95 -1.35
N GLY A 378 -8.56 -6.99 -1.49
CA GLY A 378 -9.21 -7.66 -0.37
C GLY A 378 -8.21 -8.35 0.55
N SER A 379 -7.27 -9.13 0.00
CA SER A 379 -6.22 -9.79 0.78
C SER A 379 -5.35 -8.77 1.53
N PHE A 380 -5.02 -7.65 0.89
CA PHE A 380 -4.26 -6.57 1.51
C PHE A 380 -5.03 -5.91 2.67
N ALA A 381 -6.36 -5.83 2.62
CA ALA A 381 -7.14 -5.36 3.77
C ALA A 381 -7.16 -6.38 4.93
N VAL A 382 -7.29 -7.68 4.62
CA VAL A 382 -7.33 -8.75 5.64
C VAL A 382 -6.00 -8.89 6.37
N ILE A 383 -4.87 -8.78 5.68
CA ILE A 383 -3.55 -8.98 6.30
C ILE A 383 -3.23 -7.95 7.39
N TYR A 384 -3.76 -6.72 7.31
CA TYR A 384 -3.63 -5.72 8.37
C TYR A 384 -4.27 -6.23 9.68
N ASN A 385 -5.49 -6.76 9.62
CA ASN A 385 -6.20 -7.29 10.78
C ASN A 385 -5.55 -8.61 11.25
N TYR A 386 -5.26 -9.51 10.31
CA TYR A 386 -4.72 -10.82 10.62
C TYR A 386 -3.35 -10.76 11.29
N SER A 387 -2.47 -9.85 10.83
CA SER A 387 -1.18 -9.60 11.49
C SER A 387 -1.38 -9.07 12.92
N ALA A 388 -2.38 -8.22 13.16
CA ALA A 388 -2.65 -7.70 14.49
C ALA A 388 -3.17 -8.77 15.45
N GLU A 389 -3.95 -9.74 14.95
CA GLU A 389 -4.50 -10.84 15.75
C GLU A 389 -3.46 -11.95 16.02
N LEU A 390 -2.50 -12.17 15.10
CA LEU A 390 -1.55 -13.27 15.16
C LEU A 390 -0.40 -13.05 16.17
N PHE A 391 0.06 -11.81 16.33
CA PHE A 391 1.24 -11.50 17.14
C PHE A 391 0.88 -11.07 18.56
N PRO A 392 1.68 -11.51 19.56
CA PRO A 392 1.44 -11.13 20.93
C PRO A 392 1.61 -9.63 21.14
N THR A 393 0.81 -9.06 22.03
CA THR A 393 0.73 -7.61 22.24
C THR A 393 2.10 -6.94 22.43
N VAL A 394 3.00 -7.59 23.18
CA VAL A 394 4.37 -7.12 23.45
C VAL A 394 5.26 -6.94 22.21
N VAL A 395 5.02 -7.67 21.12
CA VAL A 395 5.82 -7.60 19.88
C VAL A 395 4.98 -7.33 18.63
N ARG A 396 3.68 -7.13 18.77
CA ARG A 396 2.73 -6.92 17.68
C ARG A 396 3.10 -5.73 16.81
N ASN A 397 3.39 -4.58 17.42
CA ASN A 397 3.78 -3.37 16.70
C ASN A 397 5.07 -3.59 15.91
N SER A 398 6.06 -4.27 16.52
CA SER A 398 7.31 -4.65 15.86
C SER A 398 7.09 -5.58 14.65
N ALA A 399 6.21 -6.57 14.78
CA ALA A 399 5.91 -7.51 13.70
C ALA A 399 5.15 -6.85 12.54
N MET A 400 4.14 -6.04 12.85
CA MET A 400 3.41 -5.25 11.86
C MET A 400 4.33 -4.25 11.16
N GLY A 401 5.24 -3.61 11.89
CA GLY A 401 6.27 -2.73 11.33
C GLY A 401 7.19 -3.46 10.36
N LEU A 402 7.66 -4.65 10.72
CA LEU A 402 8.50 -5.48 9.86
C LEU A 402 7.78 -5.94 8.58
N GLY A 403 6.52 -6.39 8.71
CA GLY A 403 5.68 -6.72 7.56
C GLY A 403 5.45 -5.52 6.64
N SER A 404 5.14 -4.36 7.21
CA SER A 404 4.98 -3.11 6.45
C SER A 404 6.26 -2.71 5.71
N MET A 405 7.43 -2.84 6.36
CA MET A 405 8.73 -2.61 5.72
C MET A 405 8.95 -3.55 4.52
N ALA A 406 8.62 -4.83 4.65
CA ALA A 406 8.70 -5.79 3.54
C ALA A 406 7.77 -5.41 2.37
N ALA A 407 6.56 -4.93 2.66
CA ALA A 407 5.65 -4.41 1.65
C ALA A 407 6.19 -3.16 0.92
N ARG A 408 6.82 -2.22 1.63
CA ARG A 408 7.39 -1.01 0.99
C ARG A 408 8.62 -1.33 0.15
N LEU A 409 9.45 -2.28 0.60
CA LEU A 409 10.55 -2.80 -0.20
C LEU A 409 10.05 -3.43 -1.50
N SER A 410 8.99 -4.24 -1.44
CA SER A 410 8.43 -4.85 -2.66
C SER A 410 7.84 -3.81 -3.61
N GLY A 411 7.17 -2.79 -3.08
CA GLY A 411 6.69 -1.65 -3.88
C GLY A 411 7.81 -0.87 -4.58
N ALA A 412 9.00 -0.80 -3.99
CA ALA A 412 10.18 -0.20 -4.63
C ALA A 412 10.75 -1.09 -5.76
N LEU A 413 10.66 -2.41 -5.61
CA LEU A 413 11.09 -3.39 -6.63
C LEU A 413 10.09 -3.51 -7.79
N THR A 414 8.80 -3.27 -7.56
CA THR A 414 7.75 -3.41 -8.58
C THR A 414 8.05 -2.68 -9.90
N PRO A 415 8.42 -1.38 -9.94
CA PRO A 415 8.73 -0.68 -11.19
C PRO A 415 9.94 -1.25 -11.94
N LEU A 416 10.89 -1.85 -11.21
CA LEU A 416 12.05 -2.51 -11.81
C LEU A 416 11.63 -3.85 -12.44
N ILE A 417 10.74 -4.59 -11.79
CA ILE A 417 10.19 -5.84 -12.33
C ILE A 417 9.34 -5.56 -13.57
N THR A 418 8.56 -4.48 -13.59
CA THR A 418 7.75 -4.14 -14.77
C THR A 418 8.58 -3.72 -15.97
N LEU A 419 9.87 -3.40 -15.81
CA LEU A 419 10.81 -3.12 -16.91
C LEU A 419 11.22 -4.40 -17.68
N LEU A 420 11.08 -5.58 -17.06
CA LEU A 420 11.34 -6.86 -17.73
C LEU A 420 10.32 -7.15 -18.85
N ASP A 421 9.28 -6.34 -18.97
CA ASP A 421 8.35 -6.38 -20.11
C ASP A 421 9.01 -6.09 -21.46
N SER A 422 10.21 -5.49 -21.45
CA SER A 422 11.04 -5.28 -22.64
C SER A 422 11.57 -6.57 -23.25
N PHE A 423 11.78 -7.61 -22.44
CA PHE A 423 12.18 -8.94 -22.92
C PHE A 423 10.96 -9.72 -23.40
N ASP A 424 9.97 -9.87 -22.53
CA ASP A 424 8.68 -10.49 -22.86
C ASP A 424 7.59 -9.83 -22.01
N PRO A 425 6.49 -9.33 -22.64
CA PRO A 425 5.37 -8.70 -21.94
C PRO A 425 4.72 -9.57 -20.84
N LYS A 426 4.92 -10.90 -20.89
CA LYS A 426 4.34 -11.87 -19.95
C LYS A 426 5.12 -11.97 -18.65
N ILE A 427 6.43 -11.69 -18.65
CA ILE A 427 7.33 -11.95 -17.51
C ILE A 427 6.85 -11.25 -16.23
N PRO A 428 6.52 -9.95 -16.21
CA PRO A 428 6.12 -9.29 -14.97
C PRO A 428 4.84 -9.88 -14.37
N ALA A 429 3.84 -10.17 -15.20
CA ALA A 429 2.58 -10.74 -14.76
C ALA A 429 2.74 -12.15 -14.18
N VAL A 430 3.60 -12.98 -14.79
CA VAL A 430 3.93 -14.33 -14.28
C VAL A 430 4.69 -14.23 -12.95
N ILE A 431 5.65 -13.31 -12.81
CA ILE A 431 6.38 -13.09 -11.56
C ILE A 431 5.42 -12.68 -10.43
N PHE A 432 4.56 -11.70 -10.68
CA PHE A 432 3.57 -11.26 -9.69
C PHE A 432 2.63 -12.40 -9.30
N GLY A 433 2.12 -13.15 -10.29
CA GLY A 433 1.24 -14.28 -10.06
C GLY A 433 1.90 -15.42 -9.29
N ALA A 434 3.13 -15.79 -9.62
CA ALA A 434 3.88 -16.86 -8.94
C ALA A 434 4.17 -16.52 -7.47
N ILE A 435 4.58 -15.28 -7.18
CA ILE A 435 4.82 -14.81 -5.81
C ILE A 435 3.51 -14.81 -5.01
N ALA A 436 2.41 -14.33 -5.59
CA ALA A 436 1.09 -14.36 -4.96
C ALA A 436 0.63 -15.79 -4.66
N PHE A 437 0.83 -16.71 -5.61
CA PHE A 437 0.43 -18.10 -5.48
C PHE A 437 1.24 -18.83 -4.39
N LEU A 438 2.57 -18.68 -4.40
CA LEU A 438 3.44 -19.22 -3.36
C LEU A 438 3.06 -18.69 -1.97
N SER A 439 2.82 -17.38 -1.86
CA SER A 439 2.40 -16.79 -0.60
C SER A 439 1.01 -17.26 -0.16
N GLY A 440 0.06 -17.46 -1.09
CA GLY A 440 -1.27 -17.98 -0.77
C GLY A 440 -1.23 -19.40 -0.20
N ILE A 441 -0.34 -20.25 -0.72
CA ILE A 441 -0.06 -21.58 -0.15
C ILE A 441 0.58 -21.44 1.23
N TRP A 442 1.58 -20.57 1.36
CA TRP A 442 2.28 -20.39 2.63
C TRP A 442 1.36 -19.90 3.75
N VAL A 443 0.40 -19.01 3.46
CA VAL A 443 -0.59 -18.54 4.44
C VAL A 443 -1.40 -19.68 5.07
N MET A 444 -1.56 -20.82 4.39
CA MET A 444 -2.25 -21.99 4.98
C MET A 444 -1.52 -22.58 6.19
N PHE A 445 -0.22 -22.32 6.35
CA PHE A 445 0.56 -22.71 7.53
C PHE A 445 0.39 -21.76 8.73
N LEU A 446 -0.31 -20.64 8.56
CA LEU A 446 -0.64 -19.77 9.68
C LEU A 446 -1.83 -20.37 10.46
N PRO A 447 -1.93 -20.12 11.77
CA PRO A 447 -3.09 -20.53 12.56
C PRO A 447 -4.30 -19.65 12.31
N GLU A 448 -5.49 -20.21 12.43
CA GLU A 448 -6.73 -19.43 12.39
C GLU A 448 -6.88 -18.55 13.65
N THR A 449 -7.26 -17.29 13.49
CA THR A 449 -7.43 -16.32 14.60
C THR A 449 -8.87 -16.07 14.99
N MET A 450 -9.84 -16.53 14.19
CA MET A 450 -11.26 -16.36 14.47
C MET A 450 -11.66 -16.94 15.84
N ASN A 451 -12.32 -16.10 16.65
CA ASN A 451 -12.82 -16.42 18.00
C ASN A 451 -11.76 -16.94 18.99
N GLN A 452 -10.47 -16.69 18.71
CA GLN A 452 -9.38 -17.00 19.64
C GLN A 452 -8.99 -15.75 20.44
N PRO A 453 -8.66 -15.88 21.73
CA PRO A 453 -8.12 -14.76 22.50
C PRO A 453 -6.79 -14.32 21.88
N MET A 454 -6.58 -13.00 21.83
CA MET A 454 -5.32 -12.45 21.33
C MET A 454 -4.18 -12.85 22.28
N PRO A 455 -3.03 -13.32 21.78
CA PRO A 455 -1.91 -13.64 22.64
C PRO A 455 -1.37 -12.37 23.30
N GLU A 456 -1.08 -12.43 24.60
CA GLU A 456 -0.58 -11.28 25.35
C GLU A 456 0.94 -11.39 25.53
N THR A 457 1.43 -12.58 25.92
CA THR A 457 2.85 -12.83 26.19
C THR A 457 3.59 -13.51 25.03
N LEU A 458 4.93 -13.49 25.07
CA LEU A 458 5.78 -14.20 24.09
C LEU A 458 5.52 -15.72 24.09
N GLN A 459 5.28 -16.29 25.27
CA GLN A 459 5.02 -17.71 25.44
C GLN A 459 3.65 -18.10 24.86
N ASP A 460 2.64 -17.25 25.05
CA ASP A 460 1.33 -17.40 24.39
C ASP A 460 1.48 -17.36 22.87
N GLY A 461 2.29 -16.45 22.34
CA GLY A 461 2.56 -16.38 20.90
C GLY A 461 3.23 -17.63 20.33
N GLU A 462 4.04 -18.34 21.13
CA GLU A 462 4.68 -19.58 20.74
C GLU A 462 3.72 -20.78 20.81
N THR A 463 2.83 -20.84 21.80
CA THR A 463 1.82 -21.90 21.93
C THR A 463 0.64 -21.69 21.00
N PHE A 464 0.34 -20.45 20.62
CA PHE A 464 -0.75 -20.09 19.71
C PHE A 464 -0.62 -20.83 18.38
N GLY A 465 -1.62 -21.64 18.02
CA GLY A 465 -1.62 -22.41 16.78
C GLY A 465 -0.85 -23.72 16.80
N LYS A 466 -0.26 -24.16 17.92
CA LYS A 466 0.30 -25.52 18.02
C LYS A 466 -0.85 -26.55 17.91
N GLY A 467 -0.81 -27.39 16.87
CA GLY A 467 -1.82 -28.42 16.60
C GLY A 467 -2.89 -28.02 15.57
N ASP A 468 -2.86 -26.79 15.03
CA ASP A 468 -3.76 -26.38 13.95
C ASP A 468 -3.18 -26.86 12.60
N THR A 469 -3.86 -27.80 11.95
CA THR A 469 -3.40 -28.37 10.66
C THR A 469 -3.97 -27.61 9.47
N TRP A 470 -3.40 -27.86 8.29
CA TRP A 470 -3.81 -27.28 6.98
C TRP A 470 -5.34 -27.26 6.77
N PHE A 471 -6.07 -28.26 7.26
CA PHE A 471 -7.51 -28.43 7.05
C PHE A 471 -8.37 -28.15 8.29
N SER A 472 -7.76 -27.85 9.44
CA SER A 472 -8.49 -27.72 10.72
C SER A 472 -9.53 -26.58 10.73
N GLY A 473 -9.40 -25.59 9.83
CA GLY A 473 -10.35 -24.47 9.70
C GLY A 473 -11.46 -24.68 8.67
N CYS A 474 -11.29 -25.57 7.69
CA CYS A 474 -12.33 -25.82 6.68
C CYS A 474 -13.43 -26.77 7.18
N PHE A 475 -13.16 -27.53 8.25
CA PHE A 475 -14.05 -28.61 8.72
C PHE A 475 -14.34 -28.60 10.23
N LYS A 476 -14.05 -27.51 10.95
CA LYS A 476 -14.39 -27.44 12.39
C LYS A 476 -15.91 -27.28 12.57
N LYS A 477 -16.59 -28.42 12.75
CA LYS A 477 -17.82 -28.52 13.54
C LYS A 477 -17.49 -28.05 14.96
N GLU A 478 -18.30 -27.17 15.51
CA GLU A 478 -18.18 -26.68 16.89
C GLU A 478 -17.86 -27.83 17.85
N THR A 479 -16.65 -27.83 18.38
CA THR A 479 -16.34 -28.53 19.61
C THR A 479 -15.58 -27.52 20.46
N ILE A 480 -16.33 -26.90 21.36
CA ILE A 480 -15.81 -26.03 22.40
C ILE A 480 -14.87 -26.90 23.24
N ASN A 481 -13.56 -26.63 23.17
CA ASN A 481 -12.62 -27.24 24.09
C ASN A 481 -12.83 -26.61 25.47
N GLU A 482 -13.57 -27.30 26.34
CA GLU A 482 -13.78 -26.96 27.76
C GLU A 482 -12.48 -26.91 28.59
N SER A 483 -11.34 -27.30 28.03
CA SER A 483 -10.06 -27.33 28.76
C SER A 483 -9.35 -25.98 28.95
N TYR A 484 -9.88 -24.87 28.40
CA TYR A 484 -9.33 -23.52 28.62
C TYR A 484 -9.93 -22.77 29.82
N ILE A 485 -10.97 -23.33 30.47
CA ILE A 485 -11.67 -22.64 31.57
C ILE A 485 -11.06 -22.94 32.95
N GLU A 486 -10.30 -24.03 33.12
CA GLU A 486 -9.77 -24.41 34.45
C GLU A 486 -8.51 -23.65 34.91
N GLY A 487 -7.94 -22.77 34.08
CA GLY A 487 -6.73 -22.01 34.42
C GLY A 487 -6.95 -20.60 35.00
N MET A 488 -8.17 -20.04 34.90
CA MET A 488 -8.48 -18.71 35.44
C MET A 488 -9.09 -18.84 36.83
N THR A 489 -8.26 -18.71 37.86
CA THR A 489 -8.74 -18.40 39.20
C THR A 489 -9.50 -17.06 39.15
N PRO A 490 -10.78 -17.01 39.54
CA PRO A 490 -11.50 -15.75 39.62
C PRO A 490 -10.91 -14.92 40.77
N MET A 491 -10.43 -13.71 40.45
CA MET A 491 -10.22 -12.69 41.47
C MET A 491 -11.57 -12.43 42.16
N ASN A 492 -11.66 -12.86 43.42
CA ASN A 492 -12.79 -12.61 44.31
C ASN A 492 -13.16 -11.13 44.30
N THR A 493 -14.26 -10.79 43.62
CA THR A 493 -15.08 -9.64 43.97
C THR A 493 -15.89 -10.02 45.21
N GLU A 494 -15.32 -9.79 46.40
CA GLU A 494 -16.13 -9.67 47.60
C GLU A 494 -16.97 -8.40 47.48
N ARG A 495 -18.30 -8.60 47.35
CA ARG A 495 -19.31 -7.63 47.75
C ARG A 495 -19.21 -7.43 49.26
N LYS A 496 -18.99 -6.18 49.68
CA LYS A 496 -19.72 -5.55 50.80
C LYS A 496 -19.86 -4.07 50.52
#